data_AF-A0A5M3XZU7-F1
#
_entry.id   AF-A0A5M3XZU7-F1
#
_cell.length_a   1.000
_cell.length_b   1.000
_cell.length_c   1.000
_cell.angle_alpha   90.00
_cell.angle_beta   90.00
_cell.angle_gamma   90.00
#
_symmetry.space_group_name_H-M   'P 1'
#
loop_
_entity.id
_entity.type
_entity.pdbx_description
1 polymer ?
#
loop_
_entity_poly.entity_id
_entity_poly.type
_entity_poly.pdbx_seq_one_letter_code
_entity_poly.pdbx_strand_id
1 'polypeptide(L)' 'MSDLDAALQALREAAKRLGQSAGHAAHIFHAQAAMGWVYRGDLDRLHEVLERMTPDQLQELSTAAALLGSAADEALREKN' A
#
# COMPACT_ATOMS: atom_id res chain seq x y z
N MET A 1 4.19 24.66 31.79
CA MET A 1 3.67 24.14 30.51
C MET A 1 2.17 24.31 30.59
N SER A 2 1.55 25.10 29.71
CA SER A 2 0.12 25.39 29.84
C SER A 2 -0.71 24.20 29.35
N ASP A 3 -1.91 23.99 29.91
CA ASP A 3 -2.81 22.91 29.48
C ASP A 3 -3.20 23.02 27.99
N LEU A 4 -3.12 24.23 27.44
CA LEU A 4 -3.32 24.51 26.02
C LEU A 4 -2.22 23.92 25.13
N ASP A 5 -0.97 23.97 25.59
CA ASP A 5 0.18 23.41 24.86
C ASP A 5 0.11 21.88 24.80
N ALA A 6 -0.32 21.25 25.90
CA ALA A 6 -0.50 19.81 25.98
C ALA A 6 -1.63 19.32 25.04
N ALA A 7 -2.74 20.05 24.97
CA ALA A 7 -3.85 19.74 24.07
C ALA A 7 -3.45 19.87 22.59
N LEU A 8 -2.69 20.91 22.22
CA LEU A 8 -2.17 21.10 20.86
C LEU A 8 -1.17 19.99 20.47
N GLN A 9 -0.35 19.55 21.41
CA GLN A 9 0.61 18.47 21.18
C GLN A 9 -0.10 17.11 21.00
N ALA A 10 -1.11 16.83 21.81
CA ALA A 10 -1.95 15.64 21.67
C ALA A 10 -2.71 15.61 20.32
N LEU A 11 -3.23 16.76 19.87
CA LEU A 11 -3.90 16.88 18.57
C LEU A 11 -2.94 16.64 17.40
N ARG A 12 -1.70 17.15 17.48
CA ARG A 12 -0.66 16.91 16.45
C ARG A 12 -0.26 15.44 16.36
N GLU A 13 -0.08 14.76 17.49
CA GLU A 13 0.23 13.33 17.51
C GLU A 13 -0.95 12.48 17.01
N ALA A 14 -2.19 12.86 17.35
CA ALA A 14 -3.39 12.22 16.81
C ALA A 14 -3.50 12.41 15.29
N ALA A 15 -3.25 13.62 14.77
CA ALA A 15 -3.25 13.90 13.33
C ALA A 15 -2.13 13.14 12.59
N LYS A 16 -0.95 13.02 13.20
CA LYS A 16 0.18 12.25 12.65
C LYS A 16 -0.14 10.76 12.58
N ARG A 17 -0.71 10.20 13.65
CA ARG A 17 -1.19 8.81 13.68
C ARG A 17 -2.32 8.57 12.67
N LEU A 18 -3.26 9.51 12.56
CA LEU A 18 -4.36 9.43 11.60
C LEU A 18 -3.82 9.48 10.16
N GLY A 19 -2.86 10.36 9.86
CA GLY A 19 -2.19 10.44 8.56
C GLY A 19 -1.40 9.17 8.22
N GLN A 20 -0.73 8.56 9.20
CA GLN A 20 -0.05 7.27 9.03
C GLN A 20 -1.03 6.14 8.75
N SER A 21 -2.15 6.08 9.50
CA SER A 21 -3.20 5.07 9.26
C SER A 21 -3.92 5.26 7.93
N ALA A 22 -4.16 6.52 7.52
CA ALA A 22 -4.79 6.84 6.25
C ALA A 22 -3.87 6.52 5.06
N GLY A 23 -2.57 6.81 5.19
CA GLY A 23 -1.56 6.44 4.19
C GLY A 23 -1.44 4.91 4.03
N HIS A 24 -1.47 4.17 5.13
CA HIS A 24 -1.41 2.71 5.10
C HIS A 24 -2.70 2.09 4.52
N ALA A 25 -3.87 2.63 4.86
CA ALA A 25 -5.14 2.19 4.29
C ALA A 25 -5.20 2.46 2.77
N ALA A 26 -4.81 3.66 2.33
CA ALA A 26 -4.77 4.01 0.91
C ALA A 26 -3.81 3.10 0.12
N HIS A 27 -2.66 2.76 0.71
CA HIS A 27 -1.70 1.84 0.11
C HIS A 27 -2.30 0.44 -0.13
N ILE A 28 -3.00 -0.12 0.86
CA ILE A 28 -3.67 -1.43 0.73
C ILE A 28 -4.75 -1.37 -0.37
N PHE A 29 -5.53 -0.29 -0.43
CA PHE A 29 -6.57 -0.12 -1.46
C PHE A 29 -5.99 -0.08 -2.88
N HIS A 30 -4.89 0.65 -3.10
CA HIS A 30 -4.25 0.70 -4.41
C HIS A 30 -3.64 -0.64 -4.81
N ALA A 31 -2.98 -1.35 -3.89
CA ALA A 31 -2.43 -2.68 -4.16
C ALA A 31 -3.53 -3.70 -4.50
N GLN A 32 -4.67 -3.69 -3.77
CA GLN A 32 -5.80 -4.56 -4.05
C GLN A 32 -6.48 -4.22 -5.38
N ALA A 33 -6.62 -2.93 -5.70
CA ALA A 33 -7.17 -2.48 -6.98
C ALA A 33 -6.27 -2.93 -8.14
N ALA A 34 -4.96 -2.72 -8.03
CA ALA A 34 -3.98 -3.15 -9.03
C ALA A 34 -4.05 -4.67 -9.26
N MET A 35 -4.04 -5.48 -8.20
CA MET A 35 -4.19 -6.93 -8.31
C MET A 35 -5.52 -7.33 -8.97
N GLY A 36 -6.61 -6.65 -8.64
CA GLY A 36 -7.91 -6.89 -9.26
C GLY A 36 -7.91 -6.68 -10.78
N TRP A 37 -7.20 -5.66 -11.27
CA TRP A 37 -7.06 -5.40 -12.71
C TRP A 37 -6.12 -6.38 -13.39
N VAL A 38 -5.01 -6.77 -12.73
CA VAL A 38 -4.10 -7.83 -13.21
C VAL A 38 -4.86 -9.13 -13.46
N TYR A 39 -5.69 -9.59 -12.51
CA TYR A 39 -6.48 -10.82 -12.68
C TYR A 39 -7.52 -10.74 -13.80
N ARG A 40 -8.03 -9.54 -14.10
CA ARG A 40 -8.96 -9.31 -15.21
C ARG A 40 -8.27 -9.15 -16.57
N GLY A 41 -6.94 -9.04 -16.60
CA GLY A 41 -6.17 -8.75 -17.81
C GLY A 41 -6.39 -7.33 -18.36
N ASP A 42 -6.91 -6.42 -17.55
CA ASP A 42 -7.18 -5.02 -17.94
C ASP A 42 -5.97 -4.15 -17.61
N LEU A 43 -5.05 -4.04 -18.56
CA LEU A 43 -3.78 -3.34 -18.38
C LEU A 43 -3.93 -1.82 -18.35
N ASP A 44 -4.94 -1.28 -19.03
CA ASP A 44 -5.19 0.17 -19.07
C ASP A 44 -5.64 0.65 -17.69
N ARG A 45 -6.59 -0.05 -17.06
CA ARG A 45 -7.04 0.25 -15.69
C ARG A 45 -5.96 0.00 -14.65
N LEU A 46 -5.12 -1.01 -14.86
CA LEU A 46 -3.95 -1.22 -14.03
C LEU A 46 -3.02 0.00 -14.10
N HIS A 47 -2.73 0.49 -15.31
CA HIS A 47 -1.87 1.66 -15.52
C HIS A 47 -2.42 2.90 -14.80
N GLU A 48 -3.72 3.20 -14.96
CA GLU A 48 -4.39 4.30 -14.27
C GLU A 48 -4.25 4.23 -12.74
N VAL A 49 -4.28 3.02 -12.16
CA VAL A 49 -4.09 2.84 -10.71
C VAL A 49 -2.65 3.09 -10.32
N LEU A 50 -1.68 2.59 -11.09
CA LEU A 50 -0.25 2.76 -10.81
C LEU A 50 0.20 4.22 -10.93
N GLU A 51 -0.32 4.99 -11.90
CA GLU A 51 -0.01 6.41 -12.06
C GLU A 51 -0.42 7.28 -10.85
N ARG A 52 -1.37 6.80 -10.04
CA ARG A 52 -1.86 7.51 -8.86
C ARG A 52 -1.05 7.21 -7.60
N MET A 53 -0.10 6.27 -7.68
CA MET A 53 0.74 5.87 -6.55
C MET A 53 2.00 6.73 -6.49
N THR A 54 2.50 6.96 -5.28
CA THR A 54 3.81 7.60 -5.10
C THR A 54 4.95 6.64 -5.48
N PRO A 55 6.16 7.15 -5.76
CA PRO A 55 7.31 6.28 -6.04
C PRO A 55 7.58 5.23 -4.95
N ASP A 56 7.47 5.61 -3.67
CA ASP A 56 7.66 4.68 -2.55
C ASP A 56 6.61 3.56 -2.55
N GLN A 57 5.34 3.90 -2.83
CA GLN A 57 4.27 2.91 -2.92
C GLN A 57 4.47 1.95 -4.10
N LEU A 58 4.97 2.45 -5.23
CA LEU A 58 5.31 1.62 -6.39
C LEU A 58 6.48 0.69 -6.09
N GLN A 59 7.51 1.18 -5.38
CA GLN A 59 8.66 0.38 -4.96
C GLN A 59 8.24 -0.73 -3.99
N GLU A 60 7.40 -0.41 -3.02
CA GLU A 60 6.82 -1.37 -2.07
C GLU A 60 5.97 -2.43 -2.80
N LEU A 61 5.06 -2.00 -3.68
CA LEU A 61 4.22 -2.90 -4.48
C LEU A 61 5.05 -3.83 -5.37
N SER A 62 6.07 -3.30 -6.04
CA SER A 62 6.99 -4.08 -6.88
C SER A 62 7.74 -5.13 -6.06
N THR A 63 8.20 -4.76 -4.86
CA THR A 63 8.93 -5.69 -3.96
C THR A 63 8.00 -6.81 -3.47
N ALA A 64 6.77 -6.45 -3.06
CA ALA A 64 5.77 -7.42 -2.63
C ALA A 64 5.38 -8.39 -3.77
N ALA A 65 5.19 -7.88 -4.98
CA ALA A 65 4.87 -8.70 -6.15
C ALA A 65 6.00 -9.70 -6.47
N ALA A 66 7.26 -9.27 -6.40
CA ALA A 66 8.41 -10.16 -6.63
C ALA A 66 8.50 -11.28 -5.58
N LEU A 67 8.32 -10.94 -4.29
CA LEU A 67 8.30 -11.94 -3.21
C LEU A 67 7.14 -12.93 -3.37
N LEU A 68 5.95 -12.44 -3.71
CA LEU A 68 4.78 -13.28 -3.94
C LEU A 68 4.98 -14.23 -5.12
N GLY A 69 5.53 -13.75 -6.23
CA GLY A 69 5.87 -14.58 -7.39
C GLY A 69 6.87 -15.68 -7.03
N SER A 70 7.95 -15.34 -6.32
CA SER A 70 8.94 -16.33 -5.87
C SER A 70 8.33 -17.40 -4.96
N ALA A 71 7.45 -17.02 -4.04
CA ALA A 71 6.79 -17.95 -3.13
C ALA A 71 5.78 -18.85 -3.87
N ALA A 72 5.08 -18.31 -4.87
CA ALA A 72 4.18 -19.07 -5.73
C ALA A 72 4.96 -20.11 -6.56
N ASP A 73 6.11 -19.74 -7.12
CA ASP A 73 6.98 -20.66 -7.85
C ASP A 73 7.50 -21.78 -6.95
N GLU A 74 7.85 -21.49 -5.71
CA GLU A 74 8.25 -22.49 -4.72
C GLU A 74 7.10 -23.46 -4.40
N ALA A 75 5.92 -22.93 -4.11
CA ALA A 75 4.73 -23.76 -3.86
C ALA A 75 4.34 -24.62 -5.07
N LEU A 76 4.59 -24.15 -6.30
CA LEU A 76 4.38 -24.95 -7.52
C LEU A 76 5.43 -26.06 -7.65
N ARG A 77 6.70 -25.80 -7.31
CA ARG A 77 7.75 -26.83 -7.31
C ARG A 77 7.47 -27.93 -6.30
N GLU A 78 6.92 -27.61 -5.14
CA GLU A 78 6.57 -28.61 -4.11
C GLU A 78 5.36 -29.49 -4.50
N LYS A 79 4.53 -29.03 -5.43
CA LYS A 79 3.31 -29.72 -5.87
C LYS A 79 3.49 -30.57 -7.12
N ASN A 80 4.60 -30.43 -7.85
CA ASN A 80 4.94 -31.16 -9.06
C ASN A 80 6.11 -32.12 -8.81
#